data_AF-A0A5C1EBN4-F1
#
_entry.id   AF-A0A5C1EBN4-F1
#
_cell.length_a   1.000
_cell.length_b   1.000
_cell.length_c   1.000
_cell.angle_alpha   90.00
_cell.angle_beta   90.00
_cell.angle_gamma   90.00
#
_symmetry.space_group_name_H-M   'P 1'
#
loop_
_entity.id
_entity.type
_entity.pdbx_description
1 polymer ?
#
loop_
_entity_poly.entity_id
_entity_poly.type
_entity_poly.pdbx_seq_one_letter_code
_entity_poly.pdbx_strand_id
1 'polypeptide(L)' 'MALQKPTLPQQKLFAKIRIAGGLFATVILGGSCISALANGTAFDGPLVVQAIVAAGAFTYTSYNLRQLAKLNQRQE' A
#
# COMPACT_ATOMS: atom_id res chain seq x y z
N MET A 1 -9.22 -13.41 -27.27
CA MET A 1 -8.18 -12.36 -27.17
C MET A 1 -7.15 -12.83 -26.16
N ALA A 2 -5.90 -13.09 -26.58
CA ALA A 2 -4.85 -13.46 -25.63
C ALA A 2 -4.40 -12.21 -24.86
N LEU A 3 -4.51 -12.22 -23.53
CA LEU A 3 -4.01 -11.12 -22.68
C LEU A 3 -2.48 -11.08 -22.80
N GLN A 4 -1.98 -10.04 -23.44
CA GLN A 4 -0.55 -9.81 -23.59
C GLN A 4 0.05 -9.61 -22.18
N LYS A 5 0.98 -10.49 -21.80
CA LYS A 5 1.59 -10.41 -20.47
C LYS A 5 2.47 -9.15 -20.42
N PRO A 6 2.29 -8.26 -19.43
CA PRO A 6 3.07 -7.03 -19.35
C PRO A 6 4.57 -7.33 -19.28
N THR A 7 5.38 -6.48 -19.92
CA THR A 7 6.83 -6.66 -19.98
C THR A 7 7.48 -6.44 -18.62
N LEU A 8 8.70 -6.97 -18.39
CA LEU A 8 9.44 -6.76 -17.13
C LEU A 8 9.55 -5.28 -16.69
N PRO A 9 9.92 -4.32 -17.55
CA PRO A 9 9.96 -2.91 -17.15
C PRO A 9 8.57 -2.37 -16.77
N GLN A 10 7.51 -2.78 -17.47
CA GLN A 10 6.13 -2.42 -17.09
C GLN A 10 5.76 -2.97 -15.72
N GLN A 11 6.06 -4.25 -15.44
CA GLN A 11 5.78 -4.86 -14.14
C GLN A 11 6.49 -4.12 -12.99
N LYS A 12 7.75 -3.72 -13.18
CA LYS A 12 8.50 -2.92 -12.19
C LYS A 12 7.88 -1.54 -11.98
N LEU A 13 7.49 -0.84 -13.05
CA LEU A 13 6.85 0.46 -12.96
C LEU A 13 5.51 0.37 -12.20
N PHE A 14 4.68 -0.61 -12.55
CA PHE A 14 3.40 -0.85 -11.89
C PHE A 14 3.57 -1.19 -10.40
N ALA A 15 4.59 -1.98 -10.04
CA ALA A 15 4.90 -2.27 -8.64
C ALA A 15 5.29 -0.99 -7.88
N LYS A 16 6.15 -0.14 -8.46
CA LYS A 16 6.55 1.14 -7.86
C LYS A 16 5.37 2.08 -7.61
N ILE A 17 4.47 2.22 -8.58
CA ILE A 17 3.26 3.06 -8.45
C ILE A 17 2.39 2.58 -7.28
N ARG A 18 2.16 1.27 -7.18
CA ARG A 18 1.36 0.68 -6.08
C ARG A 18 2.02 0.87 -4.72
N ILE A 19 3.33 0.74 -4.64
CA ILE A 19 4.09 0.99 -3.42
C ILE A 19 3.93 2.46 -2.99
N ALA A 20 4.12 3.40 -3.92
CA ALA A 20 3.98 4.83 -3.62
C ALA A 20 2.56 5.18 -3.15
N GLY A 21 1.54 4.72 -3.88
CA GLY A 21 0.14 4.97 -3.51
C GLY A 21 -0.25 4.35 -2.16
N GLY A 22 0.17 3.11 -1.91
CA GLY A 22 -0.14 2.43 -0.66
C GLY A 22 0.61 2.99 0.56
N LEU A 23 1.86 3.45 0.39
CA LEU A 23 2.58 4.19 1.43
C LEU A 23 1.85 5.49 1.77
N PHE A 24 1.48 6.26 0.75
CA PHE A 24 0.78 7.52 0.94
C PHE A 24 -0.56 7.34 1.67
N ALA A 25 -1.36 6.35 1.25
CA ALA A 25 -2.61 6.02 1.92
C ALA A 25 -2.40 5.60 3.38
N THR A 26 -1.37 4.79 3.66
CA THR A 26 -1.03 4.38 5.03
C THR A 26 -0.68 5.59 5.90
N VAL A 27 0.15 6.49 5.40
CA VAL A 27 0.59 7.68 6.14
C VAL A 27 -0.57 8.61 6.42
N ILE A 28 -1.41 8.89 5.42
CA ILE A 28 -2.55 9.80 5.60
C ILE A 28 -3.60 9.20 6.52
N LEU A 29 -4.05 7.97 6.26
CA LEU A 29 -5.12 7.35 7.04
C LEU A 29 -4.64 6.99 8.45
N GLY A 30 -3.42 6.45 8.58
CA GLY A 30 -2.82 6.18 9.87
C GLY A 30 -2.53 7.47 10.66
N GLY A 31 -1.96 8.48 10.01
CA GLY A 31 -1.66 9.77 10.63
C GLY A 31 -2.92 10.46 11.13
N SER A 32 -3.96 10.58 10.31
CA SER A 32 -5.24 11.18 10.72
C SER A 32 -5.95 10.38 11.81
N CYS A 33 -5.90 9.04 11.77
CA CYS A 33 -6.41 8.19 12.85
C CYS A 33 -5.67 8.46 14.17
N ILE A 34 -4.35 8.51 14.16
CA ILE A 34 -3.53 8.82 15.34
C ILE A 34 -3.84 10.23 15.86
N SER A 35 -3.94 11.22 14.98
CA SER A 35 -4.30 12.58 15.36
C SER A 35 -5.69 12.66 15.99
N ALA A 36 -6.68 11.94 15.44
CA ALA A 36 -8.02 11.90 16.00
C ALA A 36 -8.06 11.29 17.41
N LEU A 37 -7.32 10.20 17.62
CA LEU A 37 -7.16 9.57 18.94
C LEU A 37 -6.44 10.50 19.93
N ALA A 38 -5.40 11.20 19.49
CA ALA A 38 -4.68 12.17 20.30
C ALA A 38 -5.58 13.35 20.75
N ASN A 39 -6.58 13.70 19.93
CA ASN A 39 -7.59 14.70 20.26
C ASN A 39 -8.74 14.16 21.14
N GLY A 40 -8.65 12.91 21.63
CA GLY A 40 -9.66 12.31 22.51
C GLY A 40 -10.88 11.76 21.79
N THR A 41 -10.83 11.61 20.45
CA THR A 41 -11.90 10.96 19.69
C THR A 41 -11.98 9.49 20.07
N ALA A 42 -13.19 8.98 20.34
CA ALA A 42 -13.39 7.58 20.64
C ALA A 42 -13.00 6.69 19.44
N PHE A 43 -12.39 5.54 19.74
CA PHE A 43 -12.00 4.56 18.72
C PHE A 43 -13.20 3.69 18.30
N ASP A 44 -14.16 4.32 17.63
CA ASP A 44 -15.41 3.70 17.21
C ASP A 44 -15.42 3.35 15.73
N GLY A 45 -16.54 2.81 15.24
CA GLY A 45 -16.72 2.25 13.88
C GLY A 45 -15.99 2.98 12.76
N PRO A 46 -16.14 4.30 12.56
CA PRO A 46 -15.44 5.02 11.51
C PRO A 46 -13.91 4.99 11.62
N LEU A 47 -13.37 5.20 12.83
CA LEU A 47 -11.93 5.18 13.08
C LEU A 47 -11.36 3.75 12.98
N VAL A 48 -12.12 2.75 13.42
CA VAL A 48 -11.75 1.34 13.28
C VAL A 48 -11.62 0.97 11.79
N VAL A 49 -12.61 1.34 10.97
CA VAL A 49 -12.56 1.11 9.51
C VAL A 49 -11.34 1.82 8.91
N GLN A 50 -11.08 3.06 9.30
CA GLN A 50 -9.92 3.81 8.83
C GLN A 50 -8.60 3.10 9.17
N ALA A 51 -8.46 2.62 10.41
CA ALA A 51 -7.28 1.88 10.86
C ALA A 51 -7.09 0.56 10.08
N ILE A 52 -8.18 -0.16 9.81
CA ILE A 52 -8.15 -1.39 8.99
C ILE A 52 -7.70 -1.07 7.56
N VAL A 53 -8.23 0.00 6.95
CA VAL A 53 -7.83 0.41 5.59
C VAL A 53 -6.37 0.83 5.56
N ALA A 54 -5.90 1.57 6.57
CA ALA A 54 -4.49 1.95 6.68
C ALA A 54 -3.59 0.71 6.78
N ALA A 55 -3.95 -0.27 7.62
CA ALA A 55 -3.22 -1.53 7.75
C ALA A 55 -3.27 -2.37 6.46
N GLY A 56 -4.40 -2.37 5.76
CA GLY A 56 -4.56 -3.02 4.46
C GLY A 56 -3.67 -2.40 3.38
N ALA A 57 -3.63 -1.07 3.30
CA ALA A 57 -2.75 -0.34 2.39
C ALA A 57 -1.27 -0.63 2.68
N PHE A 58 -0.89 -0.69 3.96
CA PHE A 58 0.47 -1.02 4.38
C PHE A 58 0.85 -2.47 4.01
N THR A 59 -0.06 -3.41 4.23
CA THR A 59 0.13 -4.82 3.88
C THR A 59 0.28 -4.97 2.36
N TYR A 60 -0.58 -4.31 1.58
CA TYR A 60 -0.51 -4.31 0.12
C TYR A 60 0.79 -3.71 -0.42
N THR A 61 1.25 -2.63 0.21
CA THR A 61 2.52 -1.99 -0.09
C THR A 61 3.70 -2.93 0.16
N SER A 62 3.72 -3.55 1.35
CA SER A 62 4.74 -4.52 1.75
C SER A 62 4.79 -5.72 0.81
N TYR A 63 3.62 -6.19 0.37
CA TYR A 63 3.51 -7.23 -0.66
C TYR A 63 4.15 -6.79 -1.99
N ASN A 64 3.82 -5.59 -2.49
CA ASN A 64 4.39 -5.09 -3.76
C ASN A 64 5.90 -4.83 -3.66
N LEU A 65 6.41 -4.41 -2.49
CA LEU A 65 7.85 -4.32 -2.22
C LEU A 65 8.54 -5.68 -2.36
N ARG A 66 7.98 -6.73 -1.76
CA ARG A 66 8.48 -8.11 -1.92
C ARG A 66 8.45 -8.56 -3.38
N GLN A 67 7.39 -8.22 -4.11
CA GLN A 67 7.30 -8.56 -5.53
C GLN A 67 8.33 -7.81 -6.37
N LEU A 68 8.55 -6.52 -6.10
CA LEU A 68 9.58 -5.73 -6.78
C LEU A 68 10.98 -6.30 -6.52
N ALA A 69 11.28 -6.72 -5.30
CA ALA A 69 12.54 -7.37 -4.96
C ALA A 69 12.77 -8.65 -5.79
N LYS A 70 11.75 -9.51 -5.91
CA LYS A 70 11.80 -10.72 -6.76
C LYS A 70 11.98 -10.39 -8.24
N LEU A 71 11.35 -9.32 -8.74
CA LEU A 71 11.51 -8.87 -10.13
C LEU A 71 12.90 -8.29 -10.41
N ASN A 72 13.58 -7.76 -9.40
CA ASN A 72 14.95 -7.29 -9.54
C ASN A 72 15.95 -8.45 -9.64
N GLN A 73 15.74 -9.53 -8.88
CA GLN A 73 16.55 -10.76 -8.96
C GLN A 73 16.46 -11.47 -10.32
N ARG A 74 15.43 -11.20 -11.14
CA ARG A 74 15.30 -11.78 -12.50
C ARG A 74 16.11 -11.06 -13.57
N GLN A 75 16.81 -9.98 -13.21
CA GLN A 75 17.68 -9.23 -14.11
C GLN A 75 19.16 -9.47 -13.85
N GLU A 76 19.51 -10.22 -12.80
CA GLU A 76 20.84 -10.78 -12.55
C GLU A 76 20.95 -12.17 -13.19
#